data_AF-I4CDK1-F1
#
_entry.id   AF-I4CDK1-F1
#
_cell.length_a   1.000
_cell.length_b   1.000
_cell.length_c   1.000
_cell.angle_alpha   90.00
_cell.angle_beta   90.00
_cell.angle_gamma   90.00
#
_symmetry.space_group_name_H-M   'P 1'
#
loop_
_entity.id
_entity.type
_entity.pdbx_description
1 polymer ?
#
loop_
_entity_poly.entity_id
_entity_poly.type
_entity_poly.pdbx_seq_one_letter_code
_entity_poly.pdbx_strand_id
1 'polypeptide(L)'
;MDRTQTNMKHPTLLLVNPWIHDFAAFDLWARPMGLLVFATRLRKLGWNVSLLDCLDRHHPEMVTLKSRSLGRGPFHRTLIAKPSCLETIPRTYARYGVDPQIVKRDLESLPVPAAILVTSLMTYWYTGVRETVQLLREVFPKVPILLGGIYASLLPEHAKMHIRADAILPGPAEHSIAEHLQRCTGIRPEIGSDSTGLEFTPALDLLRKVTFIPLLTSRGCPLRCTYCASRTLNSNYLQRPVEDVISELQDACLKYDVLDIALYDDAFLINAERHALPILDEIAERLPGLRIHAPNGLHATRIDSRVAVAMKKAGFETIRIGLESSSDEFHSRTGKKTDLQSFFSSVTNLRDAGFSREQIGVYLLVGVPGQSSAQIEEDVEIVLTAGAYPKLAEFSPIPGTLMWGQALGNSRYPLEEEPLFHNCTLLAAAEPDVSVQFIGDLRKQISSFLHLNQDKSSSSQPELKHTCCSH
;
A
#
# COMPACT_ATOMS: atom_id res chain seq x y z
N MET A 1 28.12 -40.45 -13.01
CA MET A 1 29.06 -39.38 -13.39
C MET A 1 28.34 -38.06 -13.18
N ASP A 2 28.84 -37.34 -12.19
CA ASP A 2 28.33 -36.10 -11.62
C ASP A 2 27.98 -35.03 -12.66
N ARG A 3 26.79 -34.45 -12.52
CA ARG A 3 26.43 -33.13 -13.07
C ARG A 3 26.41 -32.07 -11.96
N THR A 4 27.34 -32.15 -11.03
CA THR A 4 27.50 -31.20 -9.92
C THR A 4 28.87 -30.55 -10.01
N GLN A 5 28.96 -29.46 -10.78
CA GLN A 5 29.87 -28.32 -10.59
C GLN A 5 29.82 -27.40 -11.81
N THR A 6 28.63 -26.90 -12.16
CA THR A 6 28.57 -25.60 -12.81
C THR A 6 28.81 -24.55 -11.75
N ASN A 7 29.96 -23.90 -11.88
CA ASN A 7 30.52 -22.81 -11.12
C ASN A 7 29.54 -21.61 -11.01
N MET A 8 28.50 -21.70 -10.16
CA MET A 8 27.68 -20.54 -9.81
C MET A 8 28.34 -19.84 -8.62
N LYS A 9 29.19 -18.84 -8.90
CA LYS A 9 29.84 -18.02 -7.86
C LYS A 9 28.84 -17.41 -6.86
N HIS A 10 27.55 -17.26 -7.23
CA HIS A 10 26.51 -16.72 -6.36
C HIS A 10 25.19 -17.54 -6.51
N PRO A 11 24.69 -18.20 -5.44
CA PRO A 11 23.40 -18.90 -5.44
C PRO A 11 22.21 -17.94 -5.62
N THR A 12 21.11 -18.43 -6.20
CA THR A 12 19.90 -17.62 -6.47
C THR A 12 18.82 -17.81 -5.42
N LEU A 13 18.25 -16.72 -4.94
CA LEU A 13 17.04 -16.67 -4.12
C LEU A 13 15.84 -16.29 -5.00
N LEU A 14 14.69 -16.90 -4.73
CA LEU A 14 13.43 -16.54 -5.36
C LEU A 14 12.57 -15.76 -4.36
N LEU A 15 12.27 -14.50 -4.68
CA LEU A 15 11.30 -13.70 -3.94
C LEU A 15 9.92 -13.88 -4.56
N VAL A 16 8.88 -14.00 -3.74
CA VAL A 16 7.52 -14.28 -4.23
C VAL A 16 6.52 -13.31 -3.62
N ASN A 17 5.88 -12.52 -4.48
CA ASN A 17 4.67 -11.79 -4.14
C ASN A 17 3.45 -12.68 -4.46
N PRO A 18 2.69 -13.14 -3.45
CA PRO A 18 1.64 -14.14 -3.63
C PRO A 18 0.36 -13.58 -4.25
N TRP A 19 -0.51 -14.49 -4.70
CA TRP A 19 -1.88 -14.13 -5.09
C TRP A 19 -2.69 -13.54 -3.94
N ILE A 20 -3.71 -12.76 -4.31
CA ILE A 20 -4.73 -12.26 -3.39
C ILE A 20 -6.02 -13.03 -3.61
N HIS A 21 -6.60 -13.55 -2.52
CA HIS A 21 -7.96 -14.09 -2.50
C HIS A 21 -8.86 -13.12 -1.73
N ASP A 22 -9.81 -12.51 -2.43
CA ASP A 22 -10.66 -11.47 -1.85
C ASP A 22 -11.98 -11.29 -2.62
N PHE A 23 -12.89 -10.50 -2.06
CA PHE A 23 -14.03 -9.91 -2.74
C PHE A 23 -13.62 -8.80 -3.71
N ALA A 24 -12.55 -8.06 -3.39
CA ALA A 24 -12.04 -6.95 -4.20
C ALA A 24 -10.54 -6.73 -3.99
N ALA A 25 -9.78 -6.56 -5.08
CA ALA A 25 -8.40 -6.08 -5.05
C ALA A 25 -8.11 -5.23 -6.30
N PHE A 26 -7.26 -4.21 -6.15
CA PHE A 26 -6.94 -3.27 -7.23
C PHE A 26 -5.52 -2.71 -7.08
N ASP A 27 -4.81 -2.50 -8.20
CA ASP A 27 -3.49 -1.86 -8.21
C ASP A 27 -3.66 -0.34 -8.04
N LEU A 28 -3.69 0.11 -6.78
CA LEU A 28 -3.61 1.53 -6.38
C LEU A 28 -2.16 1.92 -6.10
N TRP A 29 -1.28 1.72 -7.09
CA TRP A 29 0.17 1.78 -6.87
C TRP A 29 0.61 0.71 -5.86
N ALA A 30 0.22 -0.54 -6.09
CA ALA A 30 0.59 -1.67 -5.25
C ALA A 30 1.87 -2.31 -5.80
N ARG A 31 2.97 -2.23 -5.05
CA ARG A 31 4.21 -2.98 -5.34
C ARG A 31 4.68 -3.65 -4.07
N PRO A 32 5.32 -4.84 -4.15
CA PRO A 32 5.81 -5.56 -2.99
C PRO A 32 7.08 -4.89 -2.45
N MET A 33 6.97 -3.66 -1.93
CA MET A 33 8.11 -2.82 -1.54
C MET A 33 9.02 -3.51 -0.54
N GLY A 34 8.45 -4.24 0.42
CA GLY A 34 9.22 -5.07 1.33
C GLY A 34 10.17 -6.02 0.58
N LEU A 35 9.70 -6.72 -0.46
CA LEU A 35 10.55 -7.62 -1.26
C LEU A 35 11.55 -6.86 -2.13
N LEU A 36 11.17 -5.75 -2.74
CA LEU A 36 12.05 -4.99 -3.64
C LEU A 36 13.23 -4.37 -2.89
N VAL A 37 12.97 -3.79 -1.72
CA VAL A 37 14.02 -3.29 -0.82
C VAL A 37 14.88 -4.43 -0.30
N PHE A 38 14.24 -5.55 0.05
CA PHE A 38 14.96 -6.73 0.52
C PHE A 38 15.84 -7.37 -0.55
N ALA A 39 15.44 -7.32 -1.83
CA ALA A 39 16.26 -7.79 -2.94
C ALA A 39 17.58 -7.01 -3.05
N THR A 40 17.55 -5.68 -2.93
CA THR A 40 18.75 -4.84 -2.90
C THR A 40 19.68 -5.27 -1.76
N ARG A 41 19.10 -5.49 -0.58
CA ARG A 41 19.83 -5.98 0.60
C ARG A 41 20.47 -7.36 0.36
N LEU A 42 19.74 -8.30 -0.20
CA LEU A 42 20.22 -9.65 -0.49
C LEU A 42 21.33 -9.66 -1.54
N ARG A 43 21.26 -8.79 -2.55
CA ARG A 43 22.35 -8.58 -3.53
C ARG A 43 23.63 -8.10 -2.85
N LYS A 44 23.53 -7.16 -1.91
CA LYS A 44 24.68 -6.71 -1.08
C LYS A 44 25.28 -7.81 -0.20
N LEU A 45 24.52 -8.87 0.09
CA LEU A 45 24.98 -10.06 0.83
C LEU A 45 25.53 -11.17 -0.10
N GLY A 46 25.70 -10.89 -1.39
CA GLY A 46 26.29 -11.81 -2.37
C GLY A 46 25.31 -12.79 -3.02
N TRP A 47 23.99 -12.58 -2.88
CA TRP A 47 22.97 -13.44 -3.50
C TRP A 47 22.55 -12.94 -4.87
N ASN A 48 22.35 -13.86 -5.80
CA ASN A 48 21.51 -13.60 -6.97
C ASN A 48 20.05 -13.60 -6.53
N VAL A 49 19.24 -12.71 -7.09
CA VAL A 49 17.82 -12.56 -6.69
C VAL A 49 16.95 -12.52 -7.93
N SER A 50 15.86 -13.29 -7.90
CA SER A 50 14.78 -13.26 -8.88
C SER A 50 13.45 -12.96 -8.17
N LEU A 51 12.47 -12.44 -8.91
CA LEU A 51 11.14 -12.12 -8.40
C LEU A 51 10.08 -12.87 -9.23
N LEU A 52 9.22 -13.61 -8.54
CA LEU A 52 7.93 -14.04 -9.07
C LEU A 52 6.85 -13.13 -8.47
N ASP A 53 6.22 -12.33 -9.31
CA ASP A 53 5.09 -11.49 -8.90
C ASP A 53 3.78 -12.07 -9.41
N CYS A 54 3.05 -12.77 -8.55
CA CYS A 54 1.75 -13.34 -8.89
C CYS A 54 0.70 -12.25 -9.19
N LEU A 55 0.97 -10.99 -8.83
CA LEU A 55 0.08 -9.84 -9.10
C LEU A 55 0.53 -9.03 -10.34
N ASP A 56 1.49 -9.52 -11.13
CA ASP A 56 1.96 -8.84 -12.34
C ASP A 56 0.85 -8.70 -13.40
N ARG A 57 0.24 -7.51 -13.45
CA ARG A 57 -0.79 -7.16 -14.45
C ARG A 57 -0.23 -6.95 -15.86
N HIS A 58 1.09 -7.00 -16.03
CA HIS A 58 1.81 -6.82 -17.29
C HIS A 58 2.46 -8.12 -17.78
N HIS A 59 2.07 -9.27 -17.20
CA HIS A 59 2.55 -10.57 -17.64
C HIS A 59 2.24 -10.81 -19.14
N PRO A 60 3.21 -11.25 -19.96
CA PRO A 60 3.06 -11.32 -21.42
C PRO A 60 2.03 -12.34 -21.90
N GLU A 61 1.81 -13.41 -21.15
CA GLU A 61 0.77 -14.41 -21.45
C GLU A 61 -0.62 -14.00 -20.97
N MET A 62 -0.75 -12.89 -20.24
CA MET A 62 -2.03 -12.39 -19.76
C MET A 62 -2.59 -11.33 -20.71
N VAL A 63 -3.92 -11.30 -20.87
CA VAL A 63 -4.59 -10.30 -21.68
C VAL A 63 -4.33 -8.90 -21.11
N THR A 64 -3.85 -7.96 -21.92
CA THR A 64 -3.62 -6.60 -21.40
C THR A 64 -4.93 -5.94 -20.97
N LEU A 65 -5.07 -5.67 -19.67
CA LEU A 65 -6.19 -4.91 -19.13
C LEU A 65 -5.97 -3.40 -19.36
N LYS A 66 -7.06 -2.67 -19.59
CA LYS A 66 -7.01 -1.21 -19.67
C LYS A 66 -6.53 -0.64 -18.33
N SER A 67 -5.31 -0.08 -18.33
CA SER A 67 -4.80 0.70 -17.20
C SER A 67 -5.70 1.91 -16.97
N ARG A 68 -5.89 2.28 -15.70
CA ARG A 68 -6.37 3.63 -15.37
C ARG A 68 -5.19 4.60 -15.47
N SER A 69 -5.48 5.90 -15.51
CA SER A 69 -4.45 6.94 -15.54
C SER A 69 -3.47 6.80 -14.37
N LEU A 70 -2.21 7.19 -14.63
CA LEU A 70 -1.14 7.34 -13.62
C LEU A 70 -0.67 6.00 -13.02
N GLY A 71 -0.45 4.97 -13.85
CA GLY A 71 0.18 3.71 -13.42
C GLY A 71 -0.72 2.70 -12.67
N ARG A 72 -1.97 3.05 -12.37
CA ARG A 72 -2.95 2.20 -11.66
C ARG A 72 -3.75 1.28 -12.58
N GLY A 73 -4.34 0.22 -12.05
CA GLY A 73 -5.19 -0.66 -12.86
C GLY A 73 -5.86 -1.81 -12.11
N PRO A 74 -6.85 -2.47 -12.73
CA PRO A 74 -7.39 -3.70 -12.17
C PRO A 74 -6.33 -4.82 -12.26
N PHE A 75 -6.30 -5.69 -11.25
CA PHE A 75 -5.64 -6.98 -11.38
C PHE A 75 -6.51 -7.91 -12.23
N HIS A 76 -5.88 -8.90 -12.85
CA HIS A 76 -6.58 -10.06 -13.41
C HIS A 76 -7.39 -10.75 -12.32
N ARG A 77 -8.58 -11.22 -12.67
CA ARG A 77 -9.56 -11.72 -11.70
C ARG A 77 -10.17 -13.03 -12.18
N THR A 78 -10.02 -14.08 -11.38
CA THR A 78 -10.58 -15.41 -11.63
C THR A 78 -11.49 -15.80 -10.48
N LEU A 79 -12.75 -16.16 -10.77
CA LEU A 79 -13.69 -16.60 -9.73
C LEU A 79 -13.20 -17.92 -9.10
N ILE A 80 -13.28 -18.01 -7.78
CA ILE A 80 -12.96 -19.22 -7.01
C ILE A 80 -14.07 -19.50 -6.00
N ALA A 81 -14.11 -20.73 -5.47
CA ALA A 81 -15.03 -21.07 -4.39
C ALA A 81 -14.76 -20.20 -3.15
N LYS A 82 -15.83 -19.78 -2.48
CA LYS A 82 -15.72 -19.09 -1.20
C LYS A 82 -15.26 -20.08 -0.12
N PRO A 83 -14.41 -19.66 0.82
CA PRO A 83 -14.29 -20.35 2.10
C PRO A 83 -15.67 -20.50 2.76
N SER A 84 -15.91 -21.63 3.43
CA SER A 84 -17.21 -21.96 4.02
C SER A 84 -17.71 -20.89 4.99
N CYS A 85 -16.80 -20.32 5.79
CA CYS A 85 -17.09 -19.23 6.73
C CYS A 85 -17.56 -17.91 6.05
N LEU A 86 -17.38 -17.78 4.73
CA LEU A 86 -17.77 -16.60 3.94
C LEU A 86 -18.92 -16.88 2.96
N GLU A 87 -19.52 -18.08 2.97
CA GLU A 87 -20.56 -18.48 2.00
C GLU A 87 -21.76 -17.54 1.98
N THR A 88 -22.18 -17.08 3.16
CA THR A 88 -23.32 -16.19 3.38
C THR A 88 -23.11 -14.76 2.89
N ILE A 89 -21.87 -14.36 2.59
CA ILE A 89 -21.55 -13.00 2.14
C ILE A 89 -22.00 -12.83 0.69
N PRO A 90 -22.91 -11.89 0.35
CA PRO A 90 -23.51 -11.76 -0.99
C PRO A 90 -22.58 -11.03 -1.98
N ARG A 91 -21.31 -11.43 -2.03
CA ARG A 91 -20.29 -10.93 -2.95
C ARG A 91 -19.52 -12.09 -3.55
N THR A 92 -19.10 -11.95 -4.80
CA THR A 92 -18.24 -12.93 -5.46
C THR A 92 -16.83 -12.88 -4.89
N TYR A 93 -16.22 -14.04 -4.69
CA TYR A 93 -14.86 -14.19 -4.20
C TYR A 93 -13.96 -14.65 -5.35
N ALA A 94 -12.75 -14.12 -5.42
CA ALA A 94 -11.88 -14.32 -6.57
C ALA A 94 -10.40 -14.40 -6.18
N ARG A 95 -9.64 -15.10 -7.01
CA ARG A 95 -8.19 -14.97 -7.12
C ARG A 95 -7.85 -13.76 -7.97
N TYR A 96 -6.98 -12.91 -7.47
CA TYR A 96 -6.43 -11.77 -8.20
C TYR A 96 -4.97 -12.02 -8.54
N GLY A 97 -4.61 -11.81 -9.81
CA GLY A 97 -3.26 -12.01 -10.33
C GLY A 97 -3.17 -12.90 -11.57
N VAL A 98 -1.95 -13.31 -11.91
CA VAL A 98 -1.60 -14.17 -13.05
C VAL A 98 -2.24 -15.55 -12.90
N ASP A 99 -2.60 -16.20 -14.01
CA ASP A 99 -3.19 -17.54 -13.97
C ASP A 99 -2.24 -18.57 -13.32
N PRO A 100 -2.72 -19.48 -12.45
CA PRO A 100 -1.86 -20.48 -11.81
C PRO A 100 -1.08 -21.39 -12.76
N GLN A 101 -1.62 -21.71 -13.94
CA GLN A 101 -0.92 -22.53 -14.93
C GLN A 101 0.22 -21.77 -15.59
N ILE A 102 0.08 -20.45 -15.77
CA ILE A 102 1.16 -19.58 -16.26
C ILE A 102 2.25 -19.51 -15.19
N VAL A 103 1.89 -19.20 -13.94
CA VAL A 103 2.86 -19.13 -12.83
C VAL A 103 3.59 -20.46 -12.63
N LYS A 104 2.90 -21.60 -12.79
CA LYS A 104 3.52 -22.92 -12.73
C LYS A 104 4.59 -23.09 -13.82
N ARG A 105 4.29 -22.73 -15.07
CA ARG A 105 5.26 -22.79 -16.17
C ARG A 105 6.45 -21.86 -15.95
N ASP A 106 6.19 -20.64 -15.45
CA ASP A 106 7.26 -19.71 -15.09
C ASP A 106 8.19 -20.35 -14.05
N LEU A 107 7.64 -20.91 -12.97
CA LEU A 107 8.39 -21.60 -11.93
C LEU A 107 9.19 -22.80 -12.49
N GLU A 108 8.58 -23.63 -13.35
CA GLU A 108 9.25 -24.79 -13.97
C GLU A 108 10.38 -24.38 -14.92
N SER A 109 10.35 -23.16 -15.46
CA SER A 109 11.41 -22.61 -16.30
C SER A 109 12.60 -22.04 -15.52
N LEU A 110 12.42 -21.79 -14.21
CA LEU A 110 13.48 -21.22 -13.37
C LEU A 110 14.51 -22.29 -12.96
N PRO A 111 15.79 -21.89 -12.79
CA PRO A 111 16.75 -22.74 -12.10
C PRO A 111 16.30 -22.95 -10.65
N VAL A 112 16.63 -24.12 -10.08
CA VAL A 112 16.28 -24.43 -8.69
C VAL A 112 16.91 -23.40 -7.74
N PRO A 113 16.11 -22.62 -7.00
CA PRO A 113 16.65 -21.61 -6.08
C PRO A 113 17.21 -22.26 -4.82
N ALA A 114 18.13 -21.58 -4.15
CA ALA A 114 18.69 -22.01 -2.86
C ALA A 114 17.66 -21.87 -1.73
N ALA A 115 16.84 -20.83 -1.76
CA ALA A 115 15.69 -20.64 -0.89
C ALA A 115 14.64 -19.76 -1.57
N ILE A 116 13.40 -19.84 -1.09
CA ILE A 116 12.26 -19.06 -1.56
C ILE A 116 11.75 -18.20 -0.41
N LEU A 117 11.55 -16.91 -0.65
CA LEU A 117 11.10 -15.95 0.35
C LEU A 117 9.77 -15.35 -0.10
N VAL A 118 8.72 -15.66 0.65
CA VAL A 118 7.34 -15.26 0.35
C VAL A 118 6.96 -14.10 1.25
N THR A 119 6.46 -13.01 0.68
CA THR A 119 5.87 -11.92 1.48
C THR A 119 4.40 -12.19 1.77
N SER A 120 3.85 -11.47 2.74
CA SER A 120 2.43 -11.47 3.05
C SER A 120 1.99 -10.07 3.44
N LEU A 121 0.78 -9.69 3.04
CA LEU A 121 0.23 -8.36 3.31
C LEU A 121 -0.91 -8.51 4.31
N MET A 122 -2.17 -8.39 3.88
CA MET A 122 -3.31 -8.45 4.80
C MET A 122 -3.46 -9.83 5.45
N THR A 123 -3.88 -9.86 6.72
CA THR A 123 -4.13 -11.11 7.47
C THR A 123 -5.20 -11.98 6.80
N TYR A 124 -6.25 -11.37 6.25
CA TYR A 124 -7.33 -12.05 5.53
C TYR A 124 -6.96 -12.50 4.10
N TRP A 125 -5.74 -12.22 3.60
CA TRP A 125 -5.26 -12.73 2.31
C TRP A 125 -4.50 -14.06 2.42
N TYR A 126 -4.42 -14.65 3.61
CA TYR A 126 -3.60 -15.85 3.85
C TYR A 126 -3.99 -17.04 2.96
N THR A 127 -5.22 -17.13 2.47
CA THR A 127 -5.63 -18.22 1.58
C THR A 127 -4.96 -18.14 0.21
N GLY A 128 -4.68 -16.93 -0.31
CA GLY A 128 -3.88 -16.72 -1.52
C GLY A 128 -2.39 -17.00 -1.29
N VAL A 129 -1.88 -16.64 -0.11
CA VAL A 129 -0.52 -17.05 0.34
C VAL A 129 -0.41 -18.57 0.39
N ARG A 130 -1.42 -19.25 0.96
CA ARG A 130 -1.47 -20.71 1.08
C ARG A 130 -1.46 -21.39 -0.28
N GLU A 131 -2.28 -20.95 -1.24
CA GLU A 131 -2.27 -21.48 -2.60
C GLU A 131 -0.90 -21.28 -3.26
N THR A 132 -0.32 -20.08 -3.13
CA THR A 132 1.01 -19.78 -3.69
C THR A 132 2.07 -20.74 -3.13
N VAL A 133 2.12 -20.94 -1.82
CA VAL A 133 3.08 -21.86 -1.16
C VAL A 133 2.84 -23.31 -1.55
N GLN A 134 1.59 -23.73 -1.76
CA GLN A 134 1.28 -25.08 -2.26
C GLN A 134 1.87 -25.31 -3.66
N LEU A 135 1.72 -24.35 -4.58
CA LEU A 135 2.31 -24.45 -5.91
C LEU A 135 3.85 -24.43 -5.86
N LEU A 136 4.44 -23.56 -5.04
CA LEU A 136 5.90 -23.53 -4.84
C LEU A 136 6.42 -24.87 -4.32
N ARG A 137 5.67 -25.55 -3.45
CA ARG A 137 6.03 -26.90 -2.96
C ARG A 137 5.86 -28.00 -3.99
N GLU A 138 4.87 -27.87 -4.88
CA GLU A 138 4.69 -28.78 -6.00
C GLU A 138 5.90 -28.73 -6.95
N VAL A 139 6.34 -27.52 -7.31
CA VAL A 139 7.46 -27.32 -8.26
C VAL A 139 8.82 -27.54 -7.59
N PHE A 140 9.00 -27.04 -6.37
CA PHE A 140 10.27 -27.10 -5.63
C PHE A 140 10.12 -27.82 -4.28
N PRO A 141 9.94 -29.15 -4.25
CA PRO A 141 9.56 -29.88 -3.03
C PRO A 141 10.60 -29.85 -1.90
N LYS A 142 11.87 -29.57 -2.21
CA LYS A 142 12.99 -29.62 -1.23
C LYS A 142 13.61 -28.26 -0.92
N VAL A 143 13.24 -27.19 -1.63
CA VAL A 143 13.86 -25.87 -1.47
C VAL A 143 13.24 -25.16 -0.26
N PRO A 144 13.97 -24.69 0.75
CA PRO A 144 13.37 -24.03 1.91
C PRO A 144 12.52 -22.80 1.53
N ILE A 145 11.32 -22.69 2.10
CA ILE A 145 10.38 -21.55 1.96
C ILE A 145 10.33 -20.80 3.29
N LEU A 146 10.61 -19.51 3.25
CA LEU A 146 10.51 -18.60 4.39
C LEU A 146 9.37 -17.63 4.14
N LEU A 147 8.44 -17.50 5.09
CA LEU A 147 7.31 -16.57 5.01
C LEU A 147 7.54 -15.37 5.92
N GLY A 148 7.49 -14.16 5.35
CA GLY A 148 7.53 -12.90 6.10
C GLY A 148 6.37 -11.98 5.74
N GLY A 149 6.45 -10.71 6.16
CA GLY A 149 5.44 -9.69 5.86
C GLY A 149 4.40 -9.51 6.97
N ILE A 150 3.38 -8.71 6.70
CA ILE A 150 2.42 -8.20 7.69
C ILE A 150 1.62 -9.34 8.35
N TYR A 151 1.03 -10.24 7.56
CA TYR A 151 0.28 -11.39 8.11
C TYR A 151 1.18 -12.29 8.97
N ALA A 152 2.37 -12.65 8.49
CA ALA A 152 3.33 -13.45 9.26
C ALA A 152 3.79 -12.76 10.56
N SER A 153 3.78 -11.42 10.58
CA SER A 153 4.15 -10.62 11.75
C SER A 153 3.02 -10.50 12.77
N LEU A 154 1.79 -10.31 12.31
CA LEU A 154 0.64 -10.10 13.18
C LEU A 154 0.04 -11.41 13.70
N LEU A 155 0.14 -12.50 12.92
CA LEU A 155 -0.45 -13.81 13.25
C LEU A 155 0.55 -14.97 13.00
N PRO A 156 1.73 -14.98 13.65
CA PRO A 156 2.76 -15.98 13.40
C PRO A 156 2.29 -17.41 13.68
N GLU A 157 1.50 -17.64 14.74
CA GLU A 157 1.02 -18.99 15.07
C GLU A 157 0.02 -19.51 14.03
N HIS A 158 -0.92 -18.66 13.59
CA HIS A 158 -1.83 -19.01 12.50
C HIS A 158 -1.04 -19.29 11.21
N ALA A 159 -0.02 -18.49 10.90
CA ALA A 159 0.85 -18.72 9.75
C ALA A 159 1.57 -20.08 9.82
N LYS A 160 2.12 -20.47 10.98
CA LYS A 160 2.76 -21.79 11.19
C LYS A 160 1.78 -22.95 10.98
N MET A 161 0.54 -22.81 11.41
CA MET A 161 -0.48 -23.87 11.30
C MET A 161 -1.03 -24.02 9.88
N HIS A 162 -1.21 -22.92 9.15
CA HIS A 162 -1.97 -22.90 7.89
C HIS A 162 -1.11 -22.76 6.64
N ILE A 163 0.15 -22.32 6.76
CA ILE A 163 1.08 -22.17 5.64
C ILE A 163 2.22 -23.16 5.78
N ARG A 164 2.43 -23.99 4.75
CA ARG A 164 3.50 -25.00 4.71
C ARG A 164 4.87 -24.39 4.35
N ALA A 165 5.28 -23.38 5.12
CA ALA A 165 6.60 -22.78 5.06
C ALA A 165 7.54 -23.42 6.09
N ASP A 166 8.85 -23.45 5.81
CA ASP A 166 9.87 -24.02 6.68
C ASP A 166 10.30 -23.06 7.80
N ALA A 167 10.06 -21.75 7.61
CA ALA A 167 10.23 -20.75 8.65
C ALA A 167 9.21 -19.61 8.50
N ILE A 168 8.73 -19.11 9.63
CA ILE A 168 7.93 -17.89 9.73
C ILE A 168 8.81 -16.79 10.33
N LEU A 169 8.89 -15.65 9.65
CA LEU A 169 9.73 -14.51 10.01
C LEU A 169 8.83 -13.33 10.43
N PRO A 170 8.48 -13.20 11.72
CA PRO A 170 7.72 -12.06 12.21
C PRO A 170 8.60 -10.81 12.30
N GLY A 171 8.05 -9.66 11.92
CA GLY A 171 8.70 -8.36 11.98
C GLY A 171 9.74 -8.12 10.87
N PRO A 172 10.50 -7.02 10.98
CA PRO A 172 11.57 -6.69 10.03
C PRO A 172 12.69 -7.74 10.06
N ALA A 173 12.95 -8.39 8.92
CA ALA A 173 13.88 -9.52 8.82
C ALA A 173 15.30 -9.11 8.37
N GLU A 174 15.59 -7.83 8.16
CA GLU A 174 16.85 -7.33 7.58
C GLU A 174 18.10 -7.73 8.38
N HIS A 175 17.93 -7.90 9.69
CA HIS A 175 19.02 -8.29 10.60
C HIS A 175 19.12 -9.80 10.84
N SER A 176 18.01 -10.54 10.72
CA SER A 176 17.97 -11.98 11.00
C SER A 176 18.09 -12.86 9.75
N ILE A 177 17.87 -12.30 8.56
CA ILE A 177 17.79 -13.10 7.33
C ILE A 177 19.09 -13.83 6.99
N ALA A 178 20.23 -13.21 7.27
CA ALA A 178 21.54 -13.81 7.04
C ALA A 178 21.69 -15.14 7.79
N GLU A 179 21.28 -15.16 9.07
CA GLU A 179 21.29 -16.36 9.91
C GLU A 179 20.29 -17.40 9.42
N HIS A 180 19.07 -16.97 9.09
CA HIS A 180 18.05 -17.88 8.57
C HIS A 180 18.47 -18.54 7.25
N LEU A 181 19.04 -17.77 6.32
CA LEU A 181 19.55 -18.27 5.04
C LEU A 181 20.74 -19.21 5.26
N GLN A 182 21.68 -18.87 6.12
CA GLN A 182 22.81 -19.76 6.43
C GLN A 182 22.30 -21.09 7.01
N ARG A 183 21.33 -21.05 7.92
CA ARG A 183 20.77 -22.23 8.55
C ARG A 183 20.03 -23.15 7.56
N CYS A 184 19.31 -22.59 6.59
CA CYS A 184 18.52 -23.40 5.65
C CYS A 184 19.28 -23.80 4.37
N THR A 185 20.25 -23.00 3.93
CA THR A 185 21.02 -23.26 2.71
C THR A 185 22.41 -23.83 2.97
N GLY A 186 22.95 -23.68 4.19
CA GLY A 186 24.35 -23.97 4.51
C GLY A 186 25.36 -22.94 3.97
N ILE A 187 24.90 -21.91 3.25
CA ILE A 187 25.75 -20.92 2.59
C ILE A 187 25.92 -19.71 3.51
N ARG A 188 27.17 -19.38 3.82
CA ARG A 188 27.48 -18.21 4.63
C ARG A 188 27.36 -16.94 3.77
N PRO A 189 26.55 -15.94 4.16
CA PRO A 189 26.44 -14.69 3.42
C PRO A 189 27.74 -13.90 3.47
N GLU A 190 28.02 -13.15 2.40
CA GLU A 190 29.14 -12.22 2.36
C GLU A 190 28.79 -10.98 3.21
N ILE A 191 29.34 -10.90 4.41
CA ILE A 191 29.13 -9.75 5.30
C ILE A 191 30.16 -8.67 4.92
N GLY A 192 29.80 -7.76 4.02
CA GLY A 192 30.57 -6.55 3.73
C GLY A 192 30.48 -5.51 4.87
N SER A 193 31.43 -4.58 4.95
CA SER A 193 31.46 -3.52 5.98
C SER A 193 30.24 -2.59 5.98
N ASP A 194 29.52 -2.54 4.86
CA ASP A 194 28.33 -1.71 4.64
C ASP A 194 27.01 -2.46 4.93
N SER A 195 27.10 -3.62 5.62
CA SER A 195 25.98 -4.51 5.83
C SER A 195 25.12 -4.20 7.05
N THR A 196 25.20 -3.00 7.63
CA THR A 196 24.50 -2.66 8.89
C THR A 196 23.44 -1.57 8.71
N GLY A 197 23.42 -0.89 7.55
CA GLY A 197 22.44 0.13 7.22
C GLY A 197 21.07 -0.42 6.86
N LEU A 198 20.03 0.36 7.15
CA LEU A 198 18.68 0.09 6.66
C LEU A 198 18.65 0.34 5.15
N GLU A 199 18.25 -0.65 4.36
CA GLU A 199 18.06 -0.45 2.92
C GLU A 199 16.68 0.18 2.67
N PHE A 200 16.64 1.12 1.73
CA PHE A 200 15.40 1.76 1.27
C PHE A 200 15.24 1.68 -0.24
N THR A 201 16.33 1.45 -0.97
CA THR A 201 16.34 1.49 -2.44
C THR A 201 15.69 0.23 -2.99
N PRO A 202 14.56 0.33 -3.70
CA PRO A 202 13.90 -0.83 -4.27
C PRO A 202 14.63 -1.34 -5.53
N ALA A 203 14.81 -2.66 -5.65
CA ALA A 203 15.31 -3.32 -6.86
C ALA A 203 14.27 -3.32 -7.99
N LEU A 204 13.95 -2.13 -8.53
CA LEU A 204 12.92 -1.96 -9.57
C LEU A 204 13.22 -2.72 -10.87
N ASP A 205 14.48 -3.10 -11.11
CA ASP A 205 14.88 -3.91 -12.25
C ASP A 205 14.32 -5.35 -12.21
N LEU A 206 13.85 -5.81 -11.04
CA LEU A 206 13.14 -7.08 -10.91
C LEU A 206 11.70 -7.01 -11.40
N LEU A 207 11.13 -5.82 -11.56
CA LEU A 207 9.79 -5.66 -12.11
C LEU A 207 9.83 -5.80 -13.62
N ARG A 208 8.92 -6.59 -14.18
CA ARG A 208 8.79 -6.72 -15.64
C ARG A 208 8.53 -5.39 -16.33
N LYS A 209 7.71 -4.54 -15.70
CA LYS A 209 7.40 -3.20 -16.18
C LYS A 209 7.28 -2.22 -15.02
N VAL A 210 8.08 -1.15 -15.06
CA VAL A 210 7.99 -0.02 -14.14
C VAL A 210 7.02 1.00 -14.73
N THR A 211 5.92 1.27 -14.04
CA THR A 211 4.88 2.22 -14.49
C THR A 211 4.78 3.47 -13.61
N PHE A 212 5.45 3.44 -12.47
CA PHE A 212 5.61 4.52 -11.49
C PHE A 212 6.81 4.14 -10.61
N ILE A 213 7.43 5.12 -9.94
CA ILE A 213 8.50 4.90 -8.97
C ILE A 213 7.88 4.87 -7.57
N PRO A 214 7.86 3.72 -6.87
CA PRO A 214 7.47 3.68 -5.47
C PRO A 214 8.61 4.26 -4.62
N LEU A 215 8.32 5.29 -3.84
CA LEU A 215 9.31 6.01 -3.05
C LEU A 215 9.03 5.85 -1.55
N LEU A 216 10.03 5.39 -0.82
CA LEU A 216 10.09 5.47 0.64
C LEU A 216 11.16 6.47 1.04
N THR A 217 10.76 7.58 1.64
CA THR A 217 11.66 8.58 2.25
C THR A 217 11.82 8.35 3.76
N SER A 218 10.89 7.61 4.35
CA SER A 218 10.89 7.22 5.75
C SER A 218 10.22 5.87 5.97
N ARG A 219 10.47 5.22 7.11
CA ARG A 219 9.86 3.95 7.50
C ARG A 219 9.27 4.03 8.91
N GLY A 220 8.04 3.54 9.04
CA GLY A 220 7.25 3.60 10.27
C GLY A 220 6.56 4.96 10.46
N CYS A 221 5.83 5.09 11.57
CA CYS A 221 5.15 6.32 11.95
C CYS A 221 5.30 6.55 13.47
N PRO A 222 5.65 7.77 13.92
CA PRO A 222 5.81 8.05 15.35
C PRO A 222 4.47 8.22 16.09
N LEU A 223 3.36 8.31 15.35
CA LEU A 223 2.02 8.43 15.94
C LEU A 223 1.50 7.08 16.45
N ARG A 224 0.47 7.14 17.30
CA ARG A 224 -0.04 5.99 18.07
C ARG A 224 -1.54 5.78 17.87
N CYS A 225 -2.00 5.91 16.62
CA CYS A 225 -3.40 5.73 16.27
C CYS A 225 -3.88 4.33 16.71
N THR A 226 -4.97 4.26 17.46
CA THR A 226 -5.41 3.01 18.12
C THR A 226 -5.85 1.92 17.15
N TYR A 227 -6.23 2.27 15.92
CA TYR A 227 -6.66 1.36 14.85
C TYR A 227 -5.53 0.93 13.90
N CYS A 228 -4.34 1.52 13.99
CA CYS A 228 -3.27 1.32 13.01
C CYS A 228 -2.17 0.39 13.52
N ALA A 229 -1.74 -0.56 12.69
CA ALA A 229 -0.65 -1.49 13.02
C ALA A 229 0.75 -0.96 12.71
N SER A 230 0.91 0.25 12.16
CA SER A 230 2.23 0.78 11.76
C SER A 230 3.27 0.69 12.88
N ARG A 231 2.90 1.01 14.12
CA ARG A 231 3.79 0.91 15.29
C ARG A 231 4.11 -0.53 15.72
N THR A 232 3.17 -1.45 15.54
CA THR A 232 3.39 -2.88 15.83
C THR A 232 4.34 -3.49 14.80
N LEU A 233 4.21 -3.07 13.53
CA LEU A 233 5.02 -3.53 12.42
C LEU A 233 6.39 -2.86 12.37
N ASN A 234 6.47 -1.60 12.79
CA ASN A 234 7.68 -0.79 12.82
C ASN A 234 7.87 -0.19 14.21
N SER A 235 8.87 -0.67 14.94
CA SER A 235 9.17 -0.20 16.30
C SER A 235 9.74 1.22 16.34
N ASN A 236 10.33 1.69 15.23
CA ASN A 236 11.01 2.98 15.13
C ASN A 236 10.49 3.76 13.91
N TYR A 237 10.60 5.09 14.00
CA TYR A 237 10.45 5.99 12.87
C TYR A 237 11.83 6.40 12.36
N LEU A 238 12.15 6.07 11.11
CA LEU A 238 13.44 6.33 10.49
C LEU A 238 13.26 7.17 9.23
N GLN A 239 14.00 8.26 9.11
CA GLN A 239 14.01 9.13 7.93
C GLN A 239 15.33 8.98 7.20
N ARG A 240 15.27 8.90 5.88
CA ARG A 240 16.44 8.86 5.01
C ARG A 240 17.09 10.24 4.90
N PRO A 241 18.40 10.32 4.67
CA PRO A 241 19.03 11.55 4.20
C PRO A 241 18.37 12.04 2.90
N VAL A 242 18.30 13.36 2.74
CA VAL A 242 17.64 14.00 1.59
C VAL A 242 18.39 13.66 0.30
N GLU A 243 19.70 13.69 0.35
CA GLU A 243 20.62 13.36 -0.74
C GLU A 243 20.39 11.95 -1.30
N ASP A 244 20.15 10.96 -0.43
CA ASP A 244 19.89 9.58 -0.85
C ASP A 244 18.56 9.46 -1.60
N VAL A 245 17.54 10.20 -1.15
CA VAL A 245 16.22 10.24 -1.78
C VAL A 245 16.31 10.87 -3.18
N ILE A 246 17.01 12.00 -3.30
CA ILE A 246 17.15 12.71 -4.58
C ILE A 246 18.00 11.91 -5.56
N SER A 247 19.09 11.29 -5.11
CA SER A 247 19.93 10.41 -5.93
C SER A 247 19.13 9.21 -6.46
N GLU A 248 18.37 8.53 -5.60
CA GLU A 248 17.49 7.42 -6.02
C GLU A 248 16.46 7.86 -7.07
N LEU A 249 15.84 9.03 -6.88
CA LEU A 249 14.87 9.56 -7.83
C LEU A 249 15.51 9.90 -9.18
N GLN A 250 16.68 10.53 -9.20
CA GLN A 250 17.42 10.85 -10.42
C GLN A 250 17.75 9.58 -11.20
N ASP A 251 18.33 8.58 -10.54
CA ASP A 251 18.68 7.29 -11.14
C ASP A 251 17.44 6.56 -11.68
N ALA A 252 16.36 6.53 -10.91
CA ALA A 252 15.13 5.85 -11.31
C ALA A 252 14.44 6.55 -12.50
N CYS A 253 14.37 7.88 -12.49
CA CYS A 253 13.78 8.64 -13.60
C CYS A 253 14.58 8.45 -14.90
N LEU A 254 15.91 8.54 -14.82
CA LEU A 254 16.78 8.34 -15.97
C LEU A 254 16.69 6.92 -16.54
N LYS A 255 16.62 5.91 -15.65
CA LYS A 255 16.63 4.51 -16.05
C LYS A 255 15.30 4.01 -16.61
N TYR A 256 14.18 4.44 -16.05
CA TYR A 256 12.87 3.87 -16.36
C TYR A 256 11.99 4.77 -17.23
N ASP A 257 12.34 6.04 -17.42
CA ASP A 257 11.54 7.03 -18.18
C ASP A 257 10.11 7.15 -17.65
N VAL A 258 9.99 7.34 -16.34
CA VAL A 258 8.71 7.39 -15.62
C VAL A 258 8.63 8.67 -14.80
N LEU A 259 7.50 9.36 -14.89
CA LEU A 259 7.25 10.64 -14.21
C LEU A 259 6.36 10.50 -12.96
N ASP A 260 5.63 9.38 -12.82
CA ASP A 260 4.73 9.17 -11.68
C ASP A 260 5.50 8.59 -10.49
N ILE A 261 5.42 9.27 -9.34
CA ILE A 261 6.00 8.85 -8.07
C ILE A 261 4.87 8.53 -7.10
N ALA A 262 4.92 7.36 -6.46
CA ALA A 262 3.99 7.02 -5.38
C ALA A 262 4.76 7.00 -4.05
N LEU A 263 4.38 7.89 -3.13
CA LEU A 263 4.95 7.98 -1.78
C LEU A 263 4.33 6.91 -0.87
N TYR A 264 5.18 6.02 -0.35
CA TYR A 264 4.78 4.90 0.50
C TYR A 264 5.01 5.16 1.99
N ASP A 265 5.54 6.34 2.33
CA ASP A 265 5.73 6.76 3.71
C ASP A 265 4.42 6.72 4.50
N ASP A 266 4.46 6.16 5.71
CA ASP A 266 3.36 6.28 6.67
C ASP A 266 3.25 7.71 7.23
N ALA A 267 4.34 8.50 7.17
CA ALA A 267 4.45 9.76 7.90
C ALA A 267 5.33 10.84 7.24
N PHE A 268 5.27 10.98 5.92
CA PHE A 268 6.14 11.87 5.13
C PHE A 268 6.35 13.29 5.71
N LEU A 269 5.28 13.96 6.14
CA LEU A 269 5.34 15.35 6.62
C LEU A 269 5.77 15.51 8.09
N ILE A 270 6.09 14.43 8.80
CA ILE A 270 6.65 14.55 10.15
C ILE A 270 8.08 15.09 10.04
N ASN A 271 8.37 16.14 10.83
CA ASN A 271 9.61 16.92 10.74
C ASN A 271 9.82 17.58 9.36
N ALA A 272 8.74 18.08 8.72
CA ALA A 272 8.76 18.63 7.37
C ALA A 272 9.95 19.58 7.09
N GLU A 273 10.25 20.50 8.02
CA GLU A 273 11.37 21.44 7.93
C GLU A 273 12.74 20.80 7.67
N ARG A 274 12.98 19.60 8.22
CA ARG A 274 14.27 18.90 8.10
C ARG A 274 14.26 17.78 7.08
N HIS A 275 13.09 17.44 6.53
CA HIS A 275 12.92 16.23 5.72
C HIS A 275 12.09 16.50 4.46
N ALA A 276 10.77 16.63 4.60
CA ALA A 276 9.88 16.78 3.45
C ALA A 276 10.17 18.06 2.65
N LEU A 277 10.33 19.22 3.29
CA LEU A 277 10.54 20.49 2.58
C LEU A 277 11.84 20.49 1.75
N PRO A 278 13.01 20.13 2.30
CA PRO A 278 14.22 19.97 1.48
C PRO A 278 14.05 19.00 0.30
N ILE A 279 13.36 17.87 0.49
CA ILE A 279 13.07 16.92 -0.59
C ILE A 279 12.20 17.57 -1.67
N LEU A 280 11.14 18.28 -1.27
CA LEU A 280 10.21 18.94 -2.20
C LEU A 280 10.90 20.08 -2.98
N ASP A 281 11.75 20.86 -2.31
CA ASP A 281 12.51 21.94 -2.94
C ASP A 281 13.49 21.37 -3.97
N GLU A 282 14.25 20.33 -3.61
CA GLU A 282 15.17 19.62 -4.52
C GLU A 282 14.44 18.99 -5.72
N ILE A 283 13.28 18.38 -5.52
CA ILE A 283 12.46 17.86 -6.63
C ILE A 283 12.00 19.00 -7.55
N ALA A 284 11.49 20.09 -7.00
CA ALA A 284 11.00 21.22 -7.79
C ALA A 284 12.11 21.87 -8.63
N GLU A 285 13.34 21.94 -8.11
CA GLU A 285 14.48 22.53 -8.79
C GLU A 285 15.14 21.60 -9.81
N ARG A 286 15.34 20.32 -9.45
CA ARG A 286 16.20 19.40 -10.21
C ARG A 286 15.43 18.35 -10.99
N LEU A 287 14.19 18.07 -10.64
CA LEU A 287 13.34 17.05 -11.24
C LEU A 287 11.98 17.62 -11.66
N PRO A 288 11.93 18.71 -12.45
CA PRO A 288 10.68 19.33 -12.84
C PRO A 288 9.84 18.38 -13.72
N GLY A 289 8.53 18.36 -13.50
CA GLY A 289 7.58 17.56 -14.28
C GLY A 289 7.23 16.20 -13.70
N LEU A 290 7.83 15.82 -12.56
CA LEU A 290 7.34 14.68 -11.78
C LEU A 290 5.91 14.90 -11.29
N ARG A 291 5.16 13.79 -11.19
CA ARG A 291 3.80 13.74 -10.65
C ARG A 291 3.82 12.91 -9.38
N ILE A 292 3.63 13.57 -8.24
CA ILE A 292 3.72 12.90 -6.94
C ILE A 292 2.32 12.52 -6.43
N HIS A 293 2.18 11.28 -5.99
CA HIS A 293 0.97 10.71 -5.43
C HIS A 293 1.25 10.25 -3.99
N ALA A 294 0.44 10.69 -3.04
CA ALA A 294 0.51 10.27 -1.64
C ALA A 294 -0.70 9.39 -1.26
N PRO A 295 -0.72 8.09 -1.63
CA PRO A 295 -1.86 7.21 -1.37
C PRO A 295 -2.08 6.87 0.11
N ASN A 296 -1.03 6.85 0.93
CA ASN A 296 -1.08 6.40 2.34
C ASN A 296 -1.65 7.43 3.32
N GLY A 297 -1.86 8.67 2.86
CA GLY A 297 -2.39 9.75 3.68
C GLY A 297 -1.30 10.61 4.32
N LEU A 298 -1.51 11.92 4.28
CA LEU A 298 -0.70 12.95 4.90
C LEU A 298 -1.41 13.45 6.16
N HIS A 299 -0.63 13.94 7.12
CA HIS A 299 -1.13 14.46 8.38
C HIS A 299 -1.61 15.91 8.21
N ALA A 300 -2.90 16.16 8.38
CA ALA A 300 -3.51 17.50 8.22
C ALA A 300 -2.78 18.56 9.06
N THR A 301 -2.41 18.21 10.29
CA THR A 301 -1.65 19.05 11.24
C THR A 301 -0.27 19.48 10.77
N ARG A 302 0.23 18.93 9.64
CA ARG A 302 1.54 19.22 9.05
C ARG A 302 1.45 19.95 7.71
N ILE A 303 0.26 20.35 7.27
CA ILE A 303 0.04 21.03 6.00
C ILE A 303 -0.28 22.50 6.28
N ASP A 304 0.78 23.30 6.45
CA ASP A 304 0.69 24.75 6.44
C ASP A 304 0.81 25.32 5.00
N SER A 305 0.72 26.64 4.87
CA SER A 305 0.85 27.34 3.58
C SER A 305 2.18 27.05 2.88
N ARG A 306 3.30 26.98 3.63
CA ARG A 306 4.63 26.72 3.06
C ARG A 306 4.71 25.30 2.51
N VAL A 307 4.26 24.31 3.27
CA VAL A 307 4.21 22.91 2.85
C VAL A 307 3.29 22.74 1.64
N ALA A 308 2.11 23.36 1.64
CA ALA A 308 1.19 23.30 0.51
C ALA A 308 1.81 23.88 -0.78
N VAL A 309 2.48 25.03 -0.70
CA VAL A 309 3.18 25.64 -1.85
C VAL A 309 4.33 24.77 -2.33
N ALA A 310 5.14 24.20 -1.43
CA ALA A 310 6.23 23.30 -1.78
C ALA A 310 5.71 22.03 -2.49
N MET A 311 4.63 21.42 -1.97
CA MET A 311 3.97 20.28 -2.60
C MET A 311 3.48 20.62 -4.01
N LYS A 312 2.91 21.81 -4.22
CA LYS A 312 2.44 22.23 -5.55
C LYS A 312 3.61 22.37 -6.52
N LYS A 313 4.68 23.03 -6.10
CA LYS A 313 5.90 23.23 -6.91
C LYS A 313 6.59 21.91 -7.28
N ALA A 314 6.63 20.96 -6.34
CA ALA A 314 7.20 19.63 -6.55
C ALA A 314 6.34 18.71 -7.44
N GLY A 315 5.14 19.14 -7.84
CA GLY A 315 4.28 18.39 -8.77
C GLY A 315 3.35 17.38 -8.11
N PHE A 316 2.85 17.63 -6.89
CA PHE A 316 1.81 16.78 -6.33
C PHE A 316 0.55 16.78 -7.21
N GLU A 317 0.03 15.58 -7.49
CA GLU A 317 -1.18 15.35 -8.29
C GLU A 317 -2.24 14.57 -7.54
N THR A 318 -1.86 13.84 -6.48
CA THR A 318 -2.83 13.15 -5.63
C THR A 318 -2.44 13.32 -4.18
N ILE A 319 -3.24 14.10 -3.46
CA ILE A 319 -3.10 14.32 -2.04
C ILE A 319 -4.16 13.48 -1.34
N ARG A 320 -3.75 12.72 -0.34
CA ARG A 320 -4.66 12.11 0.61
C ARG A 320 -4.38 12.67 1.98
N ILE A 321 -5.43 13.04 2.72
CA ILE A 321 -5.34 13.51 4.10
C ILE A 321 -6.13 12.56 4.98
N GLY A 322 -5.56 12.12 6.10
CA GLY A 322 -6.27 11.28 7.06
C GLY A 322 -7.04 12.10 8.09
N LEU A 323 -8.34 12.35 7.85
CA LEU A 323 -9.25 12.94 8.84
C LEU A 323 -9.85 11.84 9.73
N GLU A 324 -10.28 10.74 9.10
CA GLU A 324 -10.93 9.57 9.67
C GLU A 324 -12.33 9.79 10.25
N SER A 325 -12.56 10.84 11.04
CA SER A 325 -13.88 11.24 11.53
C SER A 325 -13.86 12.71 11.91
N SER A 326 -15.01 13.37 11.99
CA SER A 326 -15.14 14.73 12.52
C SER A 326 -15.26 14.79 14.05
N SER A 327 -15.43 13.63 14.71
CA SER A 327 -15.64 13.55 16.16
C SER A 327 -14.37 13.86 16.97
N ASP A 328 -14.43 14.89 17.81
CA ASP A 328 -13.38 15.22 18.78
C ASP A 328 -13.13 14.11 19.81
N GLU A 329 -14.18 13.37 20.19
CA GLU A 329 -14.06 12.20 21.07
C GLU A 329 -13.26 11.10 20.38
N PHE A 330 -13.57 10.82 19.11
CA PHE A 330 -12.80 9.86 18.31
C PHE A 330 -11.32 10.26 18.27
N HIS A 331 -11.02 11.51 17.90
CA HIS A 331 -9.64 11.99 17.85
C HIS A 331 -8.92 11.85 19.20
N SER A 332 -9.58 12.24 20.29
CA SER A 332 -9.02 12.14 21.64
C SER A 332 -8.68 10.70 22.02
N ARG A 333 -9.57 9.75 21.69
CA ARG A 333 -9.39 8.31 21.95
C ARG A 333 -8.37 7.67 21.00
N THR A 334 -8.15 8.21 19.81
CA THR A 334 -7.20 7.65 18.82
C THR A 334 -5.86 8.36 18.77
N GLY A 335 -5.43 8.98 19.87
CA GLY A 335 -4.09 9.58 19.99
C GLY A 335 -3.93 10.99 19.40
N LYS A 336 -5.05 11.67 19.13
CA LYS A 336 -5.15 13.09 18.72
C LYS A 336 -4.20 13.47 17.57
N LYS A 337 -4.17 12.65 16.52
CA LYS A 337 -3.33 12.88 15.32
C LYS A 337 -3.74 14.12 14.52
N THR A 338 -5.01 14.50 14.61
CA THR A 338 -5.65 15.59 13.89
C THR A 338 -6.85 16.10 14.69
N ASP A 339 -7.36 17.26 14.27
CA ASP A 339 -8.62 17.87 14.69
C ASP A 339 -9.26 18.60 13.51
N LEU A 340 -10.52 19.02 13.66
CA LEU A 340 -11.26 19.71 12.60
C LEU A 340 -10.63 21.05 12.20
N GLN A 341 -10.10 21.80 13.16
CA GLN A 341 -9.47 23.10 12.87
C GLN A 341 -8.26 22.93 11.96
N SER A 342 -7.39 21.98 12.28
CA SER A 342 -6.22 21.62 11.49
C SER A 342 -6.61 21.07 10.12
N PHE A 343 -7.69 20.29 10.06
CA PHE A 343 -8.25 19.81 8.80
C PHE A 343 -8.68 20.96 7.89
N PHE A 344 -9.56 21.86 8.35
CA PHE A 344 -10.02 23.00 7.55
C PHE A 344 -8.86 23.90 7.12
N SER A 345 -7.91 24.15 8.03
CA SER A 345 -6.70 24.92 7.71
C SER A 345 -5.87 24.26 6.61
N SER A 346 -5.66 22.94 6.70
CA SER A 346 -4.90 22.19 5.68
C SER A 346 -5.57 22.24 4.30
N VAL A 347 -6.89 22.06 4.24
CA VAL A 347 -7.63 22.11 2.97
C VAL A 347 -7.59 23.52 2.37
N THR A 348 -7.71 24.56 3.21
CA THR A 348 -7.59 25.96 2.78
C THR A 348 -6.21 26.22 2.20
N ASN A 349 -5.13 25.87 2.92
CA ASN A 349 -3.76 26.03 2.46
C ASN A 349 -3.49 25.33 1.11
N LEU A 350 -4.02 24.13 0.92
CA LEU A 350 -3.89 23.40 -0.34
C LEU A 350 -4.66 24.08 -1.48
N ARG A 351 -5.88 24.53 -1.22
CA ARG A 351 -6.67 25.23 -2.24
C ARG A 351 -6.03 26.57 -2.63
N ASP A 352 -5.51 27.31 -1.66
CA ASP A 352 -4.79 28.57 -1.90
C ASP A 352 -3.49 28.35 -2.68
N ALA A 353 -2.82 27.20 -2.47
CA ALA A 353 -1.68 26.77 -3.29
C ALA A 353 -2.08 26.28 -4.71
N GLY A 354 -3.38 26.24 -5.03
CA GLY A 354 -3.88 25.90 -6.36
C GLY A 354 -4.15 24.41 -6.60
N PHE A 355 -4.39 23.62 -5.54
CA PHE A 355 -4.90 22.26 -5.70
C PHE A 355 -6.42 22.28 -5.93
N SER A 356 -6.87 21.49 -6.90
CA SER A 356 -8.30 21.26 -7.13
C SER A 356 -8.89 20.33 -6.08
N ARG A 357 -10.22 20.37 -5.94
CA ARG A 357 -10.98 19.50 -5.05
C ARG A 357 -10.70 18.01 -5.32
N GLU A 358 -10.60 17.64 -6.60
CA GLU A 358 -10.41 16.27 -7.05
C GLU A 358 -9.02 15.73 -6.68
N GLN A 359 -8.02 16.62 -6.58
CA GLN A 359 -6.67 16.30 -6.14
C GLN A 359 -6.58 16.13 -4.62
N ILE A 360 -7.48 16.74 -3.84
CA ILE A 360 -7.52 16.68 -2.38
C ILE A 360 -8.52 15.60 -1.92
N GLY A 361 -8.05 14.36 -1.80
CA GLY A 361 -8.83 13.28 -1.20
C GLY A 361 -8.70 13.26 0.32
N VAL A 362 -9.78 12.98 1.05
CA VAL A 362 -9.78 12.91 2.52
C VAL A 362 -10.29 11.53 2.93
N TYR A 363 -9.45 10.76 3.62
CA TYR A 363 -9.87 9.49 4.17
C TYR A 363 -10.79 9.69 5.37
N LEU A 364 -11.92 9.00 5.34
CA LEU A 364 -12.88 8.86 6.43
C LEU A 364 -12.97 7.36 6.75
N LEU A 365 -12.73 6.99 8.01
CA LEU A 365 -12.93 5.62 8.46
C LEU A 365 -14.42 5.37 8.60
N VAL A 366 -14.89 4.25 8.07
CA VAL A 366 -16.29 3.83 8.16
C VAL A 366 -16.40 2.43 8.73
N GLY A 367 -17.40 2.23 9.60
CA GLY A 367 -17.63 0.94 10.26
C GLY A 367 -16.70 0.68 11.45
N VAL A 368 -16.23 1.75 12.10
CA VAL A 368 -15.54 1.68 13.38
C VAL A 368 -16.54 1.30 14.49
N PRO A 369 -16.16 0.51 15.51
CA PRO A 369 -17.03 0.21 16.65
C PRO A 369 -17.65 1.46 17.29
N GLY A 370 -18.98 1.48 17.42
CA GLY A 370 -19.74 2.61 17.99
C GLY A 370 -19.98 3.79 17.04
N GLN A 371 -19.59 3.70 15.76
CA GLN A 371 -19.83 4.75 14.76
C GLN A 371 -21.18 4.54 14.07
N SER A 372 -22.09 5.52 14.20
CA SER A 372 -23.40 5.48 13.55
C SER A 372 -23.33 5.91 12.08
N SER A 373 -24.34 5.52 11.30
CA SER A 373 -24.52 5.97 9.91
C SER A 373 -24.65 7.50 9.81
N ALA A 374 -25.37 8.14 10.74
CA ALA A 374 -25.53 9.60 10.79
C ALA A 374 -24.19 10.32 10.97
N GLN A 375 -23.30 9.80 11.83
CA GLN A 375 -21.96 10.37 12.00
C GLN A 375 -21.14 10.28 10.70
N ILE A 376 -21.27 9.16 9.97
CA ILE A 376 -20.56 8.97 8.69
C ILE A 376 -21.08 9.96 7.63
N GLU A 377 -22.38 10.22 7.59
CA GLU A 377 -22.98 11.22 6.69
C GLU A 377 -22.51 12.63 7.02
N GLU A 378 -22.48 13.01 8.30
CA GLU A 378 -21.93 14.29 8.77
C GLU A 378 -20.46 14.45 8.40
N ASP A 379 -19.65 13.41 8.62
CA ASP A 379 -18.22 13.40 8.26
C ASP A 379 -18.03 13.63 6.75
N VAL A 380 -18.89 13.05 5.90
CA VAL A 380 -18.89 13.27 4.45
C VAL A 380 -19.28 14.70 4.10
N GLU A 381 -20.34 15.25 4.71
CA GLU A 381 -20.79 16.63 4.48
C GLU A 381 -19.72 17.65 4.85
N ILE A 382 -19.02 17.46 5.97
CA ILE A 382 -17.91 18.31 6.42
C ILE A 382 -16.80 18.35 5.37
N VAL A 383 -16.38 17.19 4.87
CA VAL A 383 -15.33 17.12 3.84
C VAL A 383 -15.79 17.78 2.53
N LEU A 384 -17.04 17.55 2.13
CA LEU A 384 -17.58 18.15 0.92
C LEU A 384 -17.67 19.67 1.02
N THR A 385 -18.07 20.19 2.17
CA THR A 385 -18.21 21.63 2.44
C THR A 385 -16.84 22.31 2.54
N ALA A 386 -15.83 21.62 3.06
CA ALA A 386 -14.44 22.11 3.06
C ALA A 386 -13.84 22.29 1.65
N GLY A 387 -14.48 21.74 0.61
CA GLY A 387 -13.99 21.80 -0.77
C GLY A 387 -13.00 20.68 -1.12
N ALA A 388 -13.10 19.53 -0.44
CA ALA A 388 -12.30 18.35 -0.71
C ALA A 388 -13.17 17.15 -1.17
N TYR A 389 -12.52 16.02 -1.48
CA TYR A 389 -13.19 14.80 -1.93
C TYR A 389 -13.16 13.69 -0.86
N PRO A 390 -14.32 13.25 -0.32
CA PRO A 390 -14.37 12.17 0.66
C PRO A 390 -13.99 10.81 0.07
N LYS A 391 -13.12 10.07 0.78
CA LYS A 391 -12.68 8.71 0.46
C LYS A 391 -13.03 7.80 1.64
N LEU A 392 -14.13 7.06 1.50
CA LEU A 392 -14.56 6.11 2.52
C LEU A 392 -13.61 4.91 2.58
N ALA A 393 -12.87 4.80 3.69
CA ALA A 393 -11.97 3.71 4.02
C ALA A 393 -12.65 2.80 5.06
N GLU A 394 -13.02 1.59 4.64
CA GLU A 394 -13.70 0.63 5.51
C GLU A 394 -12.75 0.13 6.60
N PHE A 395 -13.20 0.15 7.85
CA PHE A 395 -12.43 -0.33 8.99
C PHE A 395 -12.15 -1.84 8.87
N SER A 396 -10.89 -2.22 9.03
CA SER A 396 -10.45 -3.60 9.17
C SER A 396 -10.04 -3.81 10.62
N PRO A 397 -10.58 -4.81 11.33
CA PRO A 397 -10.09 -5.13 12.67
C PRO A 397 -8.72 -5.79 12.54
N ILE A 398 -7.68 -5.13 13.04
CA ILE A 398 -6.30 -5.59 12.93
C ILE A 398 -5.83 -6.16 14.29
N PRO A 399 -5.44 -7.45 14.34
CA PRO A 399 -4.91 -8.07 15.55
C PRO A 399 -3.74 -7.28 16.16
N GLY A 400 -3.73 -7.16 17.48
CA GLY A 400 -2.67 -6.48 18.23
C GLY A 400 -2.75 -4.95 18.22
N THR A 401 -3.72 -4.33 17.55
CA THR A 401 -3.99 -2.90 17.69
C THR A 401 -4.78 -2.60 18.96
N LEU A 402 -4.73 -1.35 19.46
CA LEU A 402 -5.48 -0.98 20.68
C LEU A 402 -7.00 -1.05 20.48
N MET A 403 -7.47 -0.88 19.24
CA MET A 403 -8.89 -0.99 18.88
C MET A 403 -9.36 -2.45 18.70
N TRP A 404 -8.44 -3.43 18.71
CA TRP A 404 -8.76 -4.84 18.57
C TRP A 404 -9.81 -5.31 19.58
N GLY A 405 -9.65 -4.99 20.86
CA GLY A 405 -10.61 -5.40 21.90
C GLY A 405 -12.01 -4.80 21.73
N GLN A 406 -12.11 -3.55 21.24
CA GLN A 406 -13.40 -2.94 20.90
C GLN A 406 -14.04 -3.63 19.69
N ALA A 407 -13.23 -3.97 18.70
CA ALA A 407 -13.71 -4.72 17.55
C ALA A 407 -14.23 -6.10 17.95
N LEU A 408 -13.57 -6.81 18.87
CA LEU A 408 -14.07 -8.08 19.40
C LEU A 408 -15.45 -7.93 20.06
N GLY A 409 -15.62 -6.91 20.91
CA GLY A 409 -16.88 -6.67 21.62
C GLY A 409 -18.05 -6.33 20.71
N ASN A 410 -17.79 -5.66 19.59
CA ASN A 410 -18.83 -5.24 18.63
C ASN A 410 -18.96 -6.19 17.42
N SER A 411 -18.10 -7.21 17.29
CA SER A 411 -18.06 -8.01 16.06
C SER A 411 -19.23 -8.98 15.94
N ARG A 412 -19.79 -9.07 14.74
CA ARG A 412 -20.75 -10.13 14.35
C ARG A 412 -20.10 -11.44 13.90
N TYR A 413 -18.77 -11.47 13.85
CA TYR A 413 -17.97 -12.62 13.42
C TYR A 413 -16.91 -12.98 14.47
N PRO A 414 -16.50 -14.26 14.56
CA PRO A 414 -15.45 -14.69 15.49
C PRO A 414 -14.06 -14.28 14.99
N LEU A 415 -13.67 -13.03 15.22
CA LEU A 415 -12.43 -12.45 14.70
C LEU A 415 -11.16 -13.18 15.19
N GLU A 416 -11.18 -13.75 16.40
CA GLU A 416 -10.02 -14.46 16.96
C GLU A 416 -9.79 -15.84 16.34
N GLU A 417 -10.85 -16.45 15.81
CA GLU A 417 -10.81 -17.83 15.31
C GLU A 417 -10.39 -17.90 13.84
N GLU A 418 -10.79 -16.92 13.02
CA GLU A 418 -10.62 -16.98 11.57
C GLU A 418 -10.23 -15.60 10.99
N PRO A 419 -8.97 -15.45 10.52
CA PRO A 419 -8.47 -14.20 9.98
C PRO A 419 -9.20 -13.68 8.74
N LEU A 420 -9.95 -14.51 8.01
CA LEU A 420 -10.81 -14.05 6.91
C LEU A 420 -11.82 -12.99 7.37
N PHE A 421 -12.24 -12.99 8.65
CA PHE A 421 -13.15 -11.99 9.19
C PHE A 421 -12.52 -10.62 9.44
N HIS A 422 -11.19 -10.50 9.30
CA HIS A 422 -10.51 -9.20 9.33
C HIS A 422 -10.76 -8.35 8.08
N ASN A 423 -11.38 -8.92 7.05
CA ASN A 423 -11.65 -8.24 5.80
C ASN A 423 -12.62 -7.07 6.00
N CYS A 424 -12.21 -5.86 5.60
CA CYS A 424 -13.00 -4.64 5.79
C CYS A 424 -14.34 -4.63 5.05
N THR A 425 -14.45 -5.37 3.93
CA THR A 425 -15.73 -5.54 3.21
C THR A 425 -16.82 -6.16 4.08
N LEU A 426 -16.43 -6.90 5.11
CA LEU A 426 -17.35 -7.58 6.01
C LEU A 426 -17.93 -6.65 7.06
N LEU A 427 -17.42 -5.41 7.21
CA LEU A 427 -17.87 -4.44 8.22
C LEU A 427 -18.08 -5.14 9.58
N ALA A 428 -17.07 -5.91 9.98
CA ALA A 428 -17.24 -6.94 11.01
C ALA A 428 -17.68 -6.35 12.36
N ALA A 429 -17.17 -5.17 12.69
CA ALA A 429 -17.42 -4.47 13.95
C ALA A 429 -18.23 -3.18 13.78
N ALA A 430 -18.93 -3.02 12.66
CA ALA A 430 -19.76 -1.86 12.39
C ALA A 430 -21.12 -1.97 13.09
N GLU A 431 -21.72 -0.83 13.41
CA GLU A 431 -23.08 -0.79 13.95
C GLU A 431 -24.11 -1.31 12.93
N PRO A 432 -25.28 -1.83 13.37
CA PRO A 432 -26.26 -2.46 12.48
C PRO A 432 -26.80 -1.56 11.36
N ASP A 433 -26.82 -0.24 11.58
CA ASP A 433 -27.23 0.77 10.61
C ASP A 433 -26.15 1.07 9.55
N VAL A 434 -24.89 0.69 9.80
CA VAL A 434 -23.77 0.84 8.86
C VAL A 434 -23.63 -0.44 8.03
N SER A 435 -24.39 -0.50 6.92
CA SER A 435 -24.40 -1.65 6.01
C SER A 435 -23.58 -1.44 4.74
N VAL A 436 -23.31 -2.53 4.02
CA VAL A 436 -22.69 -2.48 2.68
C VAL A 436 -23.54 -1.67 1.70
N GLN A 437 -24.87 -1.75 1.82
CA GLN A 437 -25.81 -0.99 1.01
C GLN A 437 -25.69 0.51 1.31
N PHE A 438 -25.69 0.87 2.60
CA PHE A 438 -25.50 2.25 3.06
C PHE A 438 -24.21 2.87 2.50
N ILE A 439 -23.06 2.19 2.68
CA ILE A 439 -21.77 2.67 2.13
C ILE A 439 -21.83 2.78 0.61
N GLY A 440 -22.48 1.83 -0.06
CA GLY A 440 -22.67 1.83 -1.51
C GLY A 440 -23.47 3.05 -2.00
N ASP A 441 -24.55 3.39 -1.32
CA ASP A 441 -25.39 4.53 -1.67
C ASP A 441 -24.71 5.86 -1.34
N LEU A 442 -23.99 5.95 -0.22
CA LEU A 442 -23.18 7.11 0.12
C LEU A 442 -22.07 7.37 -0.91
N ARG A 443 -21.40 6.32 -1.42
CA ARG A 443 -20.43 6.46 -2.53
C ARG A 443 -21.06 7.01 -3.81
N LYS A 444 -22.30 6.64 -4.14
CA LYS A 444 -23.05 7.18 -5.29
C LYS A 444 -23.41 8.64 -5.08
N GLN A 445 -23.84 9.02 -3.86
CA GLN A 445 -24.14 10.40 -3.50
C GLN A 445 -22.89 11.30 -3.64
N ILE A 446 -21.75 10.87 -3.08
CA ILE A 446 -20.46 11.58 -3.20
C ILE A 446 -20.09 11.78 -4.68
N SER A 447 -20.26 10.74 -5.51
CA SER A 447 -19.96 10.82 -6.94
C SER A 447 -20.89 11.78 -7.69
N SER A 448 -22.18 11.78 -7.34
CA SER A 448 -23.20 12.66 -7.94
C SER A 448 -22.97 14.13 -7.60
N PHE A 449 -22.51 14.42 -6.38
CA PHE A 449 -22.15 15.77 -5.94
C PHE A 449 -21.06 16.40 -6.82
N LEU A 450 -20.11 15.60 -7.34
CA LEU A 450 -19.08 16.10 -8.24
C LEU A 450 -19.64 16.50 -9.61
N HIS A 451 -20.47 15.66 -10.22
CA HIS A 451 -21.02 15.92 -11.55
C HIS A 451 -21.85 17.22 -11.57
N LEU A 452 -22.67 17.45 -10.54
CA LEU A 452 -23.51 18.66 -10.44
C LEU A 452 -22.72 19.97 -10.28
N ASN A 453 -21.49 19.91 -9.76
CA ASN A 453 -20.66 21.10 -9.54
C ASN A 453 -19.63 21.36 -10.65
N GLN A 454 -19.35 20.38 -11.52
CA GLN A 454 -18.58 20.58 -12.74
C GLN A 454 -19.38 21.34 -13.82
N ASP A 455 -20.70 21.16 -13.86
CA ASP A 455 -21.58 21.90 -14.77
C ASP A 455 -21.77 23.37 -14.35
N LYS A 456 -21.58 23.69 -13.06
CA LYS A 456 -21.70 25.07 -12.56
C LYS A 456 -20.42 25.88 -12.78
N SER A 457 -19.24 25.27 -12.70
CA SER A 457 -17.95 25.97 -12.92
C SER A 457 -17.61 26.20 -14.40
N SER A 458 -18.28 25.52 -15.33
CA SER A 458 -18.17 25.76 -16.78
C SER A 458 -19.12 26.85 -17.31
N SER A 459 -20.02 27.37 -16.47
CA SER A 459 -21.04 28.38 -16.86
C SER A 459 -20.63 29.85 -16.60
N SER A 460 -19.39 30.12 -16.19
CA SER A 460 -18.88 31.47 -15.96
C SER A 460 -17.67 31.79 -16.85
N GLN A 461 -17.88 31.83 -18.16
CA GLN A 461 -17.08 32.67 -19.07
C GLN A 461 -18.03 33.71 -19.70
N PRO A 462 -17.78 35.02 -19.56
CA PRO A 462 -18.55 36.02 -20.27
C PRO A 462 -18.22 35.96 -21.75
N GLU A 463 -19.25 35.77 -22.59
CA GLU A 463 -19.18 35.97 -24.03
C GLU A 463 -18.65 37.38 -24.35
N LEU A 464 -17.40 37.45 -24.79
CA LEU A 464 -16.88 38.63 -25.49
C LEU A 464 -17.50 38.68 -26.87
N LYS A 465 -18.64 39.39 -26.97
CA LYS A 465 -19.23 39.83 -28.24
C LYS A 465 -18.23 40.76 -28.94
N HIS A 466 -17.58 40.26 -29.99
CA HIS A 466 -16.92 41.11 -30.97
C HIS A 466 -17.97 41.88 -31.79
N THR A 467 -18.22 43.14 -31.42
CA THR A 467 -18.86 44.10 -32.32
C THR A 467 -17.86 44.53 -33.38
N CYS A 468 -18.12 44.10 -34.60
CA CYS A 468 -17.51 44.62 -35.81
C CYS A 468 -18.10 46.01 -36.09
N CYS A 469 -17.29 47.06 -36.08
CA CYS A 469 -17.64 48.35 -36.67
C CYS A 469 -16.60 48.73 -37.71
N SER A 470 -17.08 48.72 -38.95
CA SER A 470 -16.54 49.32 -40.16
C SER A 470 -16.60 50.85 -40.10
N HIS A 471 -15.44 51.50 -40.15
CA HIS A 471 -15.04 52.60 -41.06
C HIS A 471 -13.90 53.42 -40.47
#